data_AF-A0A2J8VVJ1-F1
#
_entry.id   AF-A0A2J8VVJ1-F1
#
_cell.length_a   1.000
_cell.length_b   1.000
_cell.length_c   1.000
_cell.angle_alpha   90.00
_cell.angle_beta   90.00
_cell.angle_gamma   90.00
#
_symmetry.space_group_name_H-M   'P 1'
#
loop_
_entity.id
_entity.type
_entity.pdbx_description
1 polymer ?
#
loop_
_entity_poly.entity_id
_entity_poly.type
_entity_poly.pdbx_seq_one_letter_code
_entity_poly.pdbx_strand_id
1 'polypeptide(L)'
;MEAELTPLESAINVLEMIKTEFTLTEAVVESSRKLVKEAAVIICIKNKEFEKASKILKKHMSKDPTTQKLRNDLLNIIREKNLAHPVIQNFSYETFQQKMLRFLESHLDDAEPYLLTIGFMAKKALRSESAASSTGKEDKQPAPGPVEKPPREPARQLRNPPTTIGMMTLKAAFKTLSGAQDSEAAFAKLDQKDLVLPTQALPASP
;
A
#
# COMPACT_ATOMS: atom_id res chain seq x y z
N MET A 1 -25.24 -6.63 17.90
CA MET A 1 -24.96 -7.38 16.66
C MET A 1 -24.29 -6.39 15.72
N GLU A 2 -22.95 -6.37 15.72
CA GLU A 2 -22.21 -5.53 14.77
C GLU A 2 -22.55 -6.01 13.37
N ALA A 3 -23.06 -5.10 12.52
CA ALA A 3 -23.36 -5.45 11.15
C ALA A 3 -22.06 -5.81 10.45
N GLU A 4 -22.05 -6.91 9.69
CA GLU A 4 -20.92 -7.30 8.85
C GLU A 4 -20.66 -6.18 7.82
N LEU A 5 -19.72 -5.30 8.15
CA LEU A 5 -19.34 -4.16 7.31
C LEU A 5 -18.47 -4.67 6.18
N THR A 6 -18.72 -4.20 4.97
CA THR A 6 -17.79 -4.44 3.85
C THR A 6 -16.44 -3.77 4.13
N PRO A 7 -15.34 -4.25 3.53
CA PRO A 7 -14.03 -3.61 3.68
C PRO A 7 -14.04 -2.11 3.34
N LEU A 8 -14.82 -1.70 2.33
CA LEU A 8 -14.95 -0.29 1.96
C LEU A 8 -15.81 0.51 2.95
N GLU A 9 -16.83 -0.08 3.58
CA GLU A 9 -17.53 0.59 4.69
C GLU A 9 -16.63 0.78 5.91
N SER A 10 -15.80 -0.22 6.22
CA SER A 10 -14.79 -0.09 7.27
C SER A 10 -13.80 1.03 6.94
N ALA A 11 -13.36 1.12 5.67
CA ALA A 11 -12.49 2.21 5.22
C ALA A 11 -13.11 3.61 5.37
N ILE A 12 -14.44 3.77 5.26
CA ILE A 12 -15.12 5.04 5.55
C ILE A 12 -14.93 5.42 7.02
N ASN A 13 -15.06 4.46 7.95
CA ASN A 13 -14.84 4.72 9.38
C ASN A 13 -13.38 5.04 9.67
N VAL A 14 -12.44 4.32 9.06
CA VAL A 14 -11.00 4.61 9.17
C VAL A 14 -10.69 6.01 8.66
N LEU A 15 -11.33 6.46 7.58
CA LEU A 15 -11.14 7.80 7.06
C LEU A 15 -11.66 8.88 8.03
N GLU A 16 -12.72 8.62 8.81
CA GLU A 16 -13.13 9.52 9.91
C GLU A 16 -12.14 9.54 11.07
N MET A 17 -11.53 8.39 11.39
CA MET A 17 -10.46 8.32 12.39
C MET A 17 -9.25 9.13 11.93
N ILE A 18 -8.80 8.95 10.70
CA ILE A 18 -7.71 9.75 10.10
C ILE A 18 -8.05 11.23 10.15
N LYS A 19 -9.26 11.64 9.74
CA LYS A 19 -9.69 13.03 9.84
C LYS A 19 -9.51 13.59 11.25
N THR A 20 -9.89 12.81 12.26
CA THR A 20 -9.85 13.24 13.67
C THR A 20 -8.42 13.25 14.21
N GLU A 21 -7.65 12.20 13.98
CA GLU A 21 -6.29 12.01 14.50
C GLU A 21 -5.28 12.94 13.82
N PHE A 22 -5.43 13.17 12.51
CA PHE A 22 -4.59 14.08 11.73
C PHE A 22 -5.16 15.51 11.72
N THR A 23 -6.26 15.76 12.43
CA THR A 23 -6.91 17.07 12.53
C THR A 23 -7.25 17.71 11.17
N LEU A 24 -7.63 16.89 10.19
CA LEU A 24 -7.92 17.33 8.83
C LEU A 24 -9.27 18.07 8.77
N THR A 25 -9.34 19.08 7.90
CA THR A 25 -10.61 19.79 7.67
C THR A 25 -11.56 18.97 6.81
N GLU A 26 -12.86 19.22 6.95
CA GLU A 26 -13.89 18.55 6.14
C GLU A 26 -13.65 18.74 4.63
N ALA A 27 -13.22 19.94 4.22
CA ALA A 27 -12.94 20.26 2.83
C ALA A 27 -11.83 19.38 2.22
N VAL A 28 -10.84 18.98 3.03
CA VAL A 28 -9.72 18.12 2.59
C VAL A 28 -10.17 16.67 2.42
N VAL A 29 -10.98 16.16 3.35
CA VAL A 29 -11.36 14.72 3.38
C VAL A 29 -12.55 14.41 2.47
N GLU A 30 -13.43 15.39 2.19
CA GLU A 30 -14.72 15.13 1.54
C GLU A 30 -14.60 14.49 0.15
N SER A 31 -13.64 14.92 -0.67
CA SER A 31 -13.43 14.34 -2.00
C SER A 31 -13.07 12.86 -1.92
N SER A 32 -12.11 12.51 -1.05
CA SER A 32 -11.68 11.13 -0.81
C SER A 32 -12.79 10.29 -0.20
N ARG A 33 -13.55 10.86 0.74
CA ARG A 33 -14.71 10.18 1.34
C ARG A 33 -15.79 9.85 0.32
N LYS A 34 -16.08 10.79 -0.59
CA LYS A 34 -17.02 10.58 -1.70
C LYS A 34 -16.59 9.44 -2.61
N LEU A 35 -15.29 9.36 -2.93
CA LEU A 35 -14.73 8.25 -3.73
C LEU A 35 -14.90 6.89 -3.04
N VAL A 36 -14.62 6.79 -1.74
CA VAL A 36 -14.80 5.52 -1.00
C VAL A 36 -16.27 5.12 -0.92
N LYS A 37 -17.17 6.08 -0.66
CA LYS A 37 -18.62 5.83 -0.66
C LYS A 37 -19.11 5.31 -2.01
N GLU A 38 -18.66 5.92 -3.11
CA GLU A 38 -19.01 5.53 -4.46
C GLU A 38 -18.51 4.11 -4.77
N ALA A 39 -17.23 3.84 -4.48
CA ALA A 39 -16.63 2.54 -4.66
C ALA A 39 -17.36 1.45 -3.87
N ALA A 40 -17.74 1.73 -2.61
CA ALA A 40 -18.46 0.78 -1.76
C ALA A 40 -19.77 0.30 -2.41
N VAL A 41 -20.55 1.22 -2.98
CA VAL A 41 -21.81 0.88 -3.63
C VAL A 41 -21.57 0.16 -4.96
N ILE A 42 -20.66 0.67 -5.80
CA ILE A 42 -20.39 0.10 -7.13
C ILE A 42 -19.86 -1.33 -7.03
N ILE A 43 -18.96 -1.63 -6.08
CA ILE A 43 -18.42 -2.98 -5.90
C ILE A 43 -19.52 -3.96 -5.49
N CYS A 44 -20.42 -3.57 -4.57
CA CYS A 44 -21.58 -4.41 -4.23
C CYS A 44 -22.50 -4.64 -5.44
N ILE A 45 -22.74 -3.61 -6.27
CA ILE A 45 -23.51 -3.76 -7.53
C ILE A 45 -22.84 -4.76 -8.47
N LYS A 46 -21.51 -4.63 -8.70
CA LYS A 46 -20.74 -5.54 -9.58
C LYS A 46 -20.76 -6.99 -9.07
N ASN A 47 -20.80 -7.17 -7.75
CA ASN A 47 -20.93 -8.48 -7.10
C ASN A 47 -22.38 -8.99 -7.03
N LYS A 48 -23.36 -8.27 -7.62
CA LYS A 48 -24.79 -8.58 -7.58
C LYS A 48 -25.41 -8.56 -6.16
N GLU A 49 -24.73 -7.93 -5.20
CA GLU A 49 -25.20 -7.73 -3.82
C GLU A 49 -26.08 -6.47 -3.70
N PHE A 50 -27.18 -6.43 -4.46
CA PHE A 50 -28.04 -5.24 -4.60
C PHE A 50 -28.65 -4.75 -3.28
N GLU A 51 -29.01 -5.65 -2.37
CA GLU A 51 -29.54 -5.28 -1.05
C GLU A 51 -28.49 -4.59 -0.18
N LYS A 52 -27.25 -5.11 -0.19
CA LYS A 52 -26.12 -4.48 0.51
C LYS A 52 -25.82 -3.12 -0.12
N ALA A 53 -25.75 -3.04 -1.45
CA ALA A 53 -25.55 -1.78 -2.18
C ALA A 53 -26.60 -0.72 -1.80
N SER A 54 -27.88 -1.09 -1.76
CA SER A 54 -29.00 -0.23 -1.37
C SER A 54 -28.85 0.27 0.07
N LYS A 55 -28.47 -0.62 1.00
CA LYS A 55 -28.23 -0.28 2.41
C LYS A 55 -27.07 0.71 2.57
N ILE A 56 -25.95 0.47 1.90
CA ILE A 56 -24.76 1.33 1.92
C ILE A 56 -25.11 2.72 1.34
N LEU A 57 -25.78 2.75 0.19
CA LEU A 57 -26.17 3.99 -0.49
C LEU A 57 -27.08 4.86 0.39
N LYS A 58 -28.09 4.26 1.03
CA LYS A 58 -28.98 4.96 1.96
C LYS A 58 -28.26 5.42 3.23
N LYS A 59 -27.29 4.66 3.73
CA LYS A 59 -26.57 5.00 4.96
C LYS A 59 -25.56 6.13 4.74
N HIS A 60 -24.78 6.08 3.66
CA HIS A 60 -23.59 6.94 3.50
C HIS A 60 -23.74 8.08 2.48
N MET A 61 -24.70 8.00 1.54
CA MET A 61 -24.93 9.05 0.53
C MET A 61 -26.27 9.79 0.71
N SER A 62 -27.01 9.54 1.79
CA SER A 62 -28.35 10.10 1.93
C SER A 62 -28.40 11.59 2.22
N LYS A 63 -27.33 12.14 2.80
CA LYS A 63 -27.28 13.49 3.40
C LYS A 63 -26.49 14.50 2.57
N ASP A 64 -25.83 14.07 1.50
CA ASP A 64 -24.93 14.93 0.73
C ASP A 64 -25.61 15.43 -0.55
N PRO A 65 -25.89 16.73 -0.68
CA PRO A 65 -26.52 17.31 -1.87
C PRO A 65 -25.62 17.24 -3.12
N THR A 66 -24.30 17.18 -2.96
CA THR A 66 -23.34 17.18 -4.08
C THR A 66 -23.25 15.82 -4.79
N THR A 67 -23.76 14.76 -4.16
CA THR A 67 -23.83 13.40 -4.71
C THR A 67 -25.23 13.01 -5.18
N GLN A 68 -26.20 13.94 -5.14
CA GLN A 68 -27.61 13.63 -5.42
C GLN A 68 -27.85 12.98 -6.79
N LYS A 69 -27.21 13.49 -7.86
CA LYS A 69 -27.35 12.93 -9.21
C LYS A 69 -26.83 11.48 -9.25
N LEU A 70 -25.59 11.26 -8.83
CA LEU A 70 -24.96 9.93 -8.78
C LEU A 70 -25.78 8.96 -7.92
N ARG A 71 -26.29 9.41 -6.77
CA ARG A 71 -27.16 8.62 -5.91
C ARG A 71 -28.41 8.14 -6.64
N ASN A 72 -29.07 9.03 -7.38
CA ASN A 72 -30.27 8.68 -8.14
C ASN A 72 -29.95 7.67 -9.25
N ASP A 73 -28.84 7.86 -9.96
CA ASP A 73 -28.36 6.92 -10.97
C ASP A 73 -28.10 5.54 -10.34
N LEU A 74 -27.40 5.48 -9.20
CA LEU A 74 -27.14 4.24 -8.46
C LEU A 74 -28.44 3.58 -7.95
N LEU A 75 -29.42 4.35 -7.47
CA LEU A 75 -30.73 3.80 -7.07
C LEU A 75 -31.46 3.15 -8.26
N ASN A 76 -31.44 3.79 -9.43
CA ASN A 76 -32.06 3.24 -10.64
C ASN A 76 -31.34 1.97 -11.10
N ILE A 77 -30.00 1.98 -11.11
CA ILE A 77 -29.17 0.82 -11.44
C ILE A 77 -29.46 -0.37 -10.53
N ILE A 78 -29.58 -0.13 -9.22
CA ILE A 78 -29.89 -1.18 -8.24
C ILE A 78 -31.29 -1.75 -8.48
N ARG A 79 -32.30 -0.89 -8.73
CA ARG A 79 -33.68 -1.30 -9.00
C ARG A 79 -33.79 -2.15 -10.28
N GLU A 80 -33.12 -1.70 -11.34
CA GLU A 80 -33.16 -2.35 -12.67
C GLU A 80 -32.12 -3.46 -12.81
N LYS A 81 -31.24 -3.64 -11.81
CA LYS A 81 -30.10 -4.57 -11.82
C LYS A 81 -29.20 -4.38 -13.05
N ASN A 82 -29.06 -3.13 -13.50
CA ASN A 82 -28.42 -2.78 -14.77
C ASN A 82 -26.89 -2.65 -14.64
N LEU A 83 -26.18 -3.77 -14.76
CA LEU A 83 -24.70 -3.80 -14.74
C LEU A 83 -24.06 -3.15 -15.98
N ALA A 84 -24.81 -2.96 -17.06
CA ALA A 84 -24.32 -2.35 -18.30
C ALA A 84 -24.33 -0.81 -18.26
N HIS A 85 -24.85 -0.21 -17.18
CA HIS A 85 -24.91 1.24 -17.05
C HIS A 85 -23.48 1.86 -17.06
N PRO A 86 -23.25 2.99 -17.76
CA PRO A 86 -21.92 3.61 -17.88
C PRO A 86 -21.21 3.89 -16.56
N VAL A 87 -21.95 4.27 -15.51
CA VAL A 87 -21.40 4.47 -14.15
C VAL A 87 -20.71 3.22 -13.61
N ILE A 88 -21.25 2.03 -13.89
CA ILE A 88 -20.69 0.75 -13.43
C ILE A 88 -19.56 0.28 -14.35
N GLN A 89 -19.72 0.46 -15.66
CA GLN A 89 -18.75 0.02 -16.67
C GLN A 89 -17.47 0.86 -16.66
N ASN A 90 -17.61 2.19 -16.52
CA ASN A 90 -16.47 3.11 -16.54
C ASN A 90 -15.75 3.20 -15.20
N PHE A 91 -16.26 2.56 -14.15
CA PHE A 91 -15.61 2.54 -12.85
C PHE A 91 -14.35 1.68 -12.87
N SER A 92 -13.21 2.33 -12.62
CA SER A 92 -11.89 1.70 -12.47
C SER A 92 -11.48 1.65 -11.01
N TYR A 93 -11.38 0.43 -10.45
CA TYR A 93 -10.90 0.24 -9.09
C TYR A 93 -9.44 0.65 -8.92
N GLU A 94 -8.61 0.40 -9.95
CA GLU A 94 -7.20 0.86 -9.98
C GLU A 94 -7.11 2.39 -9.85
N THR A 95 -7.91 3.12 -10.63
CA THR A 95 -7.92 4.59 -10.57
C THR A 95 -8.38 5.08 -9.19
N PHE A 96 -9.36 4.40 -8.59
CA PHE A 96 -9.80 4.67 -7.23
C PHE A 96 -8.66 4.44 -6.22
N GLN A 97 -7.96 3.30 -6.28
CA GLN A 97 -6.85 2.98 -5.38
C GLN A 97 -5.73 4.01 -5.47
N GLN A 98 -5.32 4.38 -6.68
CA GLN A 98 -4.26 5.38 -6.89
C GLN A 98 -4.65 6.77 -6.36
N LYS A 99 -5.92 7.16 -6.52
CA LYS A 99 -6.42 8.43 -5.96
C LYS A 99 -6.41 8.41 -4.44
N MET A 100 -6.83 7.31 -3.82
CA MET A 100 -6.82 7.16 -2.37
C MET A 100 -5.40 7.10 -1.80
N LEU A 101 -4.50 6.38 -2.45
CA LEU A 101 -3.09 6.31 -2.06
C LEU A 101 -2.46 7.71 -2.06
N ARG A 102 -2.59 8.45 -3.18
CA ARG A 102 -2.05 9.81 -3.29
C ARG A 102 -2.60 10.75 -2.21
N PHE A 103 -3.89 10.64 -1.88
CA PHE A 103 -4.49 11.43 -0.81
C PHE A 103 -3.86 11.09 0.54
N LEU A 104 -3.71 9.82 0.87
CA LEU A 104 -3.13 9.38 2.15
C LEU A 104 -1.65 9.76 2.25
N GLU A 105 -0.87 9.53 1.19
CA GLU A 105 0.55 9.92 1.11
C GLU A 105 0.75 11.43 1.29
N SER A 106 -0.18 12.27 0.83
CA SER A 106 -0.09 13.73 1.02
C SER A 106 -0.14 14.19 2.48
N HIS A 107 -0.45 13.28 3.40
CA HIS A 107 -0.49 13.51 4.85
C HIS A 107 0.62 12.77 5.60
N LEU A 108 1.53 12.07 4.90
CA LEU A 108 2.68 11.38 5.47
C LEU A 108 3.97 12.13 5.12
N ASP A 109 5.03 11.87 5.88
CA ASP A 109 6.37 12.38 5.59
C ASP A 109 7.03 11.54 4.48
N ASP A 110 7.81 12.20 3.62
CA ASP A 110 8.55 11.59 2.51
C ASP A 110 9.91 11.00 2.98
N ALA A 111 10.16 10.99 4.29
CA ALA A 111 11.40 10.46 4.87
C ALA A 111 11.57 8.95 4.65
N GLU A 112 12.79 8.56 4.26
CA GLU A 112 13.13 7.15 4.08
C GLU A 112 13.14 6.41 5.43
N PRO A 113 12.53 5.21 5.54
CA PRO A 113 12.55 4.45 6.78
C PRO A 113 13.98 4.05 7.15
N TYR A 114 14.35 4.24 8.42
CA TYR A 114 15.72 4.08 8.93
C TYR A 114 16.39 2.74 8.54
N LEU A 115 15.63 1.65 8.56
CA LEU A 115 16.12 0.33 8.19
C LEU A 115 16.52 0.23 6.70
N LEU A 116 15.81 0.95 5.82
CA LEU A 116 16.14 1.00 4.40
C LEU A 116 17.44 1.78 4.17
N THR A 117 17.62 2.89 4.89
CA THR A 117 18.86 3.67 4.88
C THR A 117 20.07 2.84 5.31
N ILE A 118 19.99 2.11 6.44
CA ILE A 118 21.07 1.21 6.87
C ILE A 118 21.30 0.10 5.86
N GLY A 119 20.23 -0.52 5.34
CA GLY A 119 20.34 -1.58 4.35
C GLY A 119 21.06 -1.10 3.08
N PHE A 120 20.78 0.12 2.63
CA PHE A 120 21.48 0.74 1.51
C PHE A 120 22.96 0.98 1.81
N MET A 121 23.29 1.49 3.00
CA MET A 121 24.67 1.68 3.44
C MET A 121 25.44 0.37 3.52
N ALA A 122 24.85 -0.68 4.10
CA ALA A 122 25.46 -2.01 4.19
C ALA A 122 25.70 -2.61 2.79
N LYS A 123 24.72 -2.51 1.88
CA LYS A 123 24.88 -2.94 0.49
C LYS A 123 25.98 -2.18 -0.25
N LYS A 124 26.11 -0.88 0.02
CA LYS A 124 27.19 -0.04 -0.53
C LYS A 124 28.56 -0.47 0.01
N ALA A 125 28.67 -0.75 1.31
CA ALA A 125 29.91 -1.23 1.92
C ALA A 125 30.36 -2.57 1.33
N LEU A 126 29.44 -3.54 1.18
CA LEU A 126 29.73 -4.85 0.57
C LEU A 126 30.20 -4.73 -0.89
N ARG A 127 29.65 -3.78 -1.66
CA ARG A 127 30.09 -3.50 -3.03
C ARG A 127 31.44 -2.79 -3.08
N SER A 128 31.77 -2.00 -2.06
CA SER A 128 33.06 -1.32 -1.96
C SER A 128 34.19 -2.28 -1.58
N GLU A 129 33.89 -3.27 -0.73
CA GLU A 129 34.83 -4.30 -0.30
C GLU A 129 35.13 -5.32 -1.42
N SER A 130 34.13 -5.63 -2.27
CA SER A 130 34.33 -6.46 -3.47
C SER A 130 35.04 -5.77 -4.62
N ALA A 131 35.08 -4.43 -4.65
CA ALA A 131 35.87 -3.67 -5.63
C ALA A 131 37.35 -3.61 -5.25
N ALA A 132 37.67 -3.56 -3.94
CA ALA A 132 39.04 -3.50 -3.44
C ALA A 132 39.84 -4.81 -3.64
N SER A 133 39.17 -5.95 -3.85
CA SER A 133 39.81 -7.24 -4.14
C SER A 133 40.04 -7.53 -5.63
N SER A 134 39.71 -6.58 -6.51
CA SER A 134 39.91 -6.70 -7.97
C SER A 134 41.02 -5.78 -8.51
N THR A 135 42.23 -5.92 -7.99
CA THR A 135 43.45 -5.46 -8.69
C THR A 135 44.16 -6.67 -9.29
N GLY A 136 43.86 -6.94 -10.57
CA GLY A 136 44.43 -8.09 -11.27
C GLY A 136 44.09 -8.14 -12.76
N LYS A 137 44.75 -7.26 -13.52
CA LYS A 137 45.03 -7.28 -14.97
C LYS A 137 43.94 -6.79 -15.95
N GLU A 138 44.19 -5.56 -16.40
CA GLU A 138 43.89 -5.01 -17.73
C GLU A 138 44.43 -5.93 -18.85
N ASP A 139 43.63 -6.21 -19.87
CA ASP A 139 44.12 -6.28 -21.26
C ASP A 139 43.02 -5.87 -22.26
N LYS A 140 43.44 -5.26 -23.36
CA LYS A 140 42.70 -4.37 -24.26
C LYS A 140 42.07 -5.06 -25.50
N GLN A 141 40.85 -4.60 -25.85
CA GLN A 141 40.27 -4.32 -27.20
C GLN A 141 40.08 -5.45 -28.26
N PRO A 142 39.28 -5.26 -29.35
CA PRO A 142 38.35 -4.16 -29.70
C PRO A 142 36.94 -4.62 -30.17
N ALA A 143 36.04 -3.64 -30.37
CA ALA A 143 34.69 -3.76 -30.94
C ALA A 143 34.65 -3.94 -32.47
N PRO A 144 33.48 -4.28 -33.04
CA PRO A 144 32.91 -3.52 -34.16
C PRO A 144 31.42 -3.18 -34.00
N GLY A 145 31.02 -2.03 -34.59
CA GLY A 145 29.73 -1.35 -34.40
C GLY A 145 28.54 -1.80 -35.27
N PRO A 146 27.69 -0.86 -35.76
CA PRO A 146 26.37 -0.57 -35.18
C PRO A 146 25.20 -1.02 -36.08
N VAL A 147 24.04 -1.35 -35.49
CA VAL A 147 22.76 -1.49 -36.22
C VAL A 147 21.64 -0.79 -35.43
N GLU A 148 21.11 0.29 -36.00
CA GLU A 148 19.94 1.03 -35.51
C GLU A 148 18.64 0.25 -35.68
N LYS A 149 17.76 0.30 -34.67
CA LYS A 149 16.32 0.03 -34.75
C LYS A 149 15.55 0.99 -33.82
N PRO A 150 14.25 1.27 -34.10
CA PRO A 150 13.58 2.54 -33.79
C PRO A 150 13.17 2.74 -32.32
N PRO A 151 12.84 3.98 -31.89
CA PRO A 151 12.65 4.33 -30.48
C PRO A 151 11.38 3.70 -29.90
N ARG A 152 11.54 2.84 -28.89
CA ARG A 152 10.45 2.44 -27.98
C ARG A 152 10.39 3.42 -26.82
N GLU A 153 9.18 3.90 -26.52
CA GLU A 153 8.86 4.74 -25.36
C GLU A 153 9.40 4.13 -24.05
N PRO A 154 9.80 4.96 -23.07
CA PRO A 154 10.37 4.47 -21.84
C PRO A 154 9.28 3.82 -20.97
N ALA A 155 9.21 2.50 -21.04
CA ALA A 155 8.60 1.69 -19.99
C ALA A 155 9.31 2.03 -18.68
N ARG A 156 8.60 2.71 -17.77
CA ARG A 156 9.06 2.93 -16.40
C ARG A 156 9.34 1.57 -15.79
N GLN A 157 10.62 1.28 -15.57
CA GLN A 157 11.06 0.08 -14.86
C GLN A 157 10.40 0.08 -13.48
N LEU A 158 9.70 -1.02 -13.15
CA LEU A 158 9.32 -1.31 -11.77
C LEU A 158 10.60 -1.23 -10.93
N ARG A 159 10.65 -0.27 -10.02
CA ARG A 159 11.83 0.03 -9.21
C ARG A 159 11.97 -1.04 -8.14
N ASN A 160 12.61 -2.14 -8.54
CA ASN A 160 13.06 -3.30 -7.75
C ASN A 160 11.97 -4.11 -7.00
N PRO A 161 12.08 -5.45 -6.98
CA PRO A 161 11.27 -6.27 -6.08
C PRO A 161 11.56 -5.93 -4.60
N PRO A 162 10.62 -6.16 -3.67
CA PRO A 162 10.87 -5.98 -2.25
C PRO A 162 12.11 -6.79 -1.85
N THR A 163 13.12 -6.08 -1.34
CA THR A 163 14.36 -6.71 -0.90
C THR A 163 14.14 -7.31 0.47
N THR A 164 13.88 -8.61 0.53
CA THR A 164 13.84 -9.35 1.80
C THR A 164 15.26 -9.63 2.27
N ILE A 165 15.64 -9.10 3.44
CA ILE A 165 16.91 -9.43 4.09
C ILE A 165 16.61 -10.43 5.21
N GLY A 166 17.23 -11.61 5.15
CA GLY A 166 17.03 -12.65 6.16
C GLY A 166 17.68 -12.29 7.51
N MET A 167 17.09 -12.77 8.60
CA MET A 167 17.57 -12.53 9.97
C MET A 167 19.04 -12.93 10.16
N MET A 168 19.48 -14.03 9.55
CA MET A 168 20.88 -14.48 9.61
C MET A 168 21.84 -13.47 8.97
N THR A 169 21.44 -12.86 7.84
CA THR A 169 22.22 -11.83 7.16
C THR A 169 22.31 -10.56 8.00
N LEU A 170 21.21 -10.18 8.66
CA LEU A 170 21.17 -9.02 9.55
C LEU A 170 22.05 -9.24 10.80
N LYS A 171 21.99 -10.45 11.37
CA LYS A 171 22.83 -10.86 12.51
C LYS A 171 24.32 -10.85 12.17
N ALA A 172 24.69 -11.36 11.00
CA ALA A 172 26.07 -11.35 10.54
C ALA A 172 26.58 -9.91 10.37
N ALA A 173 25.82 -9.04 9.72
CA ALA A 173 26.18 -7.63 9.57
C ALA A 173 26.31 -6.91 10.92
N PHE A 174 25.41 -7.18 11.86
CA PHE A 174 25.49 -6.61 13.21
C PHE A 174 26.78 -7.01 13.93
N LYS A 175 27.19 -8.29 13.85
CA LYS A 175 28.45 -8.75 14.46
C LYS A 175 29.66 -8.04 13.89
N THR A 176 29.67 -7.81 12.57
CA THR A 176 30.79 -7.14 11.90
C THR A 176 30.88 -5.66 12.26
N LEU A 177 29.75 -5.00 12.53
CA LEU A 177 29.68 -3.56 12.78
C LEU A 177 29.67 -3.19 14.27
N SER A 178 29.36 -4.13 15.16
CA SER A 178 29.22 -3.87 16.59
C SER A 178 30.56 -3.87 17.32
N GLY A 179 30.81 -2.83 18.11
CA GLY A 179 31.93 -2.75 19.06
C GLY A 179 31.66 -3.45 20.39
N ALA A 180 30.55 -4.17 20.53
CA ALA A 180 30.20 -4.87 21.76
C ALA A 180 31.09 -6.11 21.97
N GLN A 181 31.57 -6.29 23.21
CA GLN A 181 32.39 -7.44 23.60
C GLN A 181 31.66 -8.79 23.41
N ASP A 182 30.33 -8.79 23.54
CA ASP A 182 29.46 -9.92 23.20
C ASP A 182 28.35 -9.45 22.25
N SER A 183 28.68 -9.39 20.97
CA SER A 183 27.76 -8.96 19.90
C SER A 183 26.63 -9.97 19.66
N GLU A 184 26.79 -11.24 20.06
CA GLU A 184 25.76 -12.27 19.96
C GLU A 184 24.64 -12.03 20.98
N ALA A 185 25.00 -11.86 22.26
CA ALA A 185 24.04 -11.55 23.31
C ALA A 185 23.39 -10.17 23.11
N ALA A 186 24.14 -9.20 22.58
CA ALA A 186 23.60 -7.88 22.26
C ALA A 186 22.55 -7.94 21.15
N PHE A 187 22.77 -8.75 20.11
CA PHE A 187 21.79 -8.96 19.04
C PHE A 187 20.53 -9.68 19.56
N ALA A 188 20.70 -10.72 20.40
CA ALA A 188 19.57 -11.45 20.98
C ALA A 188 18.65 -10.57 21.86
N LYS A 189 19.22 -9.56 22.53
CA LYS A 189 18.43 -8.58 23.31
C LYS A 189 17.60 -7.62 22.45
N LEU A 190 17.95 -7.45 21.16
CA LEU A 190 17.15 -6.65 20.23
C LEU A 190 15.88 -7.42 19.82
N ASP A 191 15.99 -8.73 19.64
CA ASP A 191 14.86 -9.63 19.33
C ASP A 191 13.86 -9.71 20.51
N GLN A 192 14.35 -9.60 21.75
CA GLN A 192 13.50 -9.59 22.95
C GLN A 192 12.66 -8.31 23.14
N LYS A 193 12.84 -7.28 22.30
CA LYS A 193 12.07 -6.03 22.41
C LYS A 193 10.81 -6.01 21.54
N ASP A 194 10.43 -7.12 20.93
CA ASP A 194 9.16 -7.21 20.22
C ASP A 194 7.98 -7.30 21.19
N LEU A 195 6.95 -6.52 20.87
CA LEU A 195 5.66 -6.47 21.57
C LEU A 195 5.16 -7.90 21.85
N VAL A 196 4.87 -8.20 23.12
CA VAL A 196 4.16 -9.41 23.51
C VAL A 196 2.78 -9.37 22.85
N LEU A 197 2.64 -10.02 21.70
CA LEU A 197 1.35 -10.28 21.10
C LEU A 197 0.58 -11.20 22.07
N PRO A 198 -0.68 -10.88 22.41
CA PRO A 198 -1.48 -11.78 23.25
C PRO A 198 -1.58 -13.12 22.56
N THR A 199 -1.10 -14.17 23.23
CA THR A 199 -1.25 -15.55 22.80
C THR A 199 -2.73 -15.79 22.51
N GLN A 200 -3.06 -16.13 21.27
CA GLN A 200 -4.39 -16.61 20.89
C GLN A 200 -4.77 -17.76 21.83
N ALA A 201 -5.80 -17.54 22.65
CA ALA A 201 -6.46 -18.62 23.35
C ALA A 201 -7.09 -19.53 22.29
N LEU A 202 -6.56 -20.75 22.18
CA LEU A 202 -7.10 -21.83 21.37
C LEU A 202 -8.60 -22.02 21.67
N PRO A 203 -9.43 -22.36 20.66
CA PRO A 203 -10.84 -22.65 20.90
C PRO A 203 -10.96 -23.97 21.69
N ALA A 204 -11.63 -23.92 22.83
CA ALA A 204 -12.14 -25.12 23.48
C ALA A 204 -13.18 -25.77 22.56
N SER A 205 -13.00 -27.06 22.28
CA SER A 205 -13.96 -27.91 21.56
C SER A 205 -14.31 -29.11 22.43
N PRO A 206 -15.44 -29.76 22.13
CA PRO A 206 -16.80 -29.40 22.51
C PRO A 206 -17.18 -29.82 23.94
#